data_AF-A0A956KT89-F1
#
_entry.id   AF-A0A956KT89-F1
#
_cell.length_a   1.000
_cell.length_b   1.000
_cell.length_c   1.000
_cell.angle_alpha   90.00
_cell.angle_beta   90.00
_cell.angle_gamma   90.00
#
_symmetry.space_group_name_H-M   'P 1'
#
loop_
_entity.id
_entity.type
_entity.pdbx_description
1 polymer ?
#
loop_
_entity_poly.entity_id
_entity_poly.type
_entity_poly.pdbx_seq_one_letter_code
_entity_poly.pdbx_strand_id
1 'polypeptide(L)'
;MSALEHDPERGLEPDLELDANLVLAAGAGAGKTHALVTVALGLYLGAGKSGRAPLDPGEVWAVTFTEKAARELRQRIVGRAAALAA
;
A
#
# COMPACT_ATOMS: atom_id res chain seq x y z
N MET A 1 -10.29 21.27 -5.35
CA MET A 1 -9.36 20.48 -6.19
C MET A 1 -7.98 21.08 -5.98
N SER A 2 -7.34 20.77 -4.86
CA SER A 2 -6.02 21.33 -4.50
C SER A 2 -4.96 20.46 -5.15
N ALA A 3 -4.11 21.07 -5.95
CA ALA A 3 -2.95 20.42 -6.53
C ALA A 3 -2.08 19.85 -5.39
N LEU A 4 -1.61 18.61 -5.60
CA LEU A 4 -0.59 17.99 -4.78
C LEU A 4 0.70 18.81 -4.96
N GLU A 5 0.95 19.76 -4.06
CA GLU A 5 2.25 20.43 -3.97
C GLU A 5 3.29 19.38 -3.57
N HIS A 6 4.15 19.03 -4.53
CA HIS A 6 5.27 18.13 -4.31
C HIS A 6 6.39 18.89 -3.60
N ASP A 7 6.55 18.63 -2.32
CA ASP A 7 7.65 19.11 -1.50
C ASP A 7 8.92 18.27 -1.79
N PRO A 8 9.96 18.84 -2.43
CA PRO A 8 11.15 18.10 -2.85
C PRO A 8 12.11 17.73 -1.70
N GLU A 9 11.90 18.25 -0.49
CA GLU A 9 12.76 18.02 0.69
C GLU A 9 12.23 16.91 1.61
N ARG A 10 11.07 16.32 1.32
CA ARG A 10 10.50 15.22 2.10
C ARG A 10 11.27 13.93 1.77
N GLY A 11 11.98 13.40 2.76
CA GLY A 11 13.04 12.39 2.65
C GLY A 11 12.80 11.22 1.70
N LEU A 12 13.91 10.62 1.26
CA LEU A 12 14.08 9.58 0.22
C LEU A 12 13.30 8.26 0.41
N GLU A 13 12.34 8.20 1.33
CA GLU A 13 11.40 7.10 1.47
C GLU A 13 10.09 7.50 0.80
N PRO A 14 9.59 6.76 -0.21
CA PRO A 14 8.34 7.11 -0.87
C PRO A 14 7.19 7.03 0.14
N ASP A 15 6.76 8.19 0.61
CA ASP A 15 5.55 8.35 1.43
C ASP A 15 4.37 8.00 0.51
N LEU A 16 3.92 6.74 0.57
CA LEU A 16 2.83 6.24 -0.25
C LEU A 16 1.55 6.95 0.20
N GLU A 17 1.05 7.87 -0.63
CA GLU A 17 -0.18 8.60 -0.34
C GLU A 17 -1.37 7.63 -0.33
N LEU A 18 -2.02 7.48 0.82
CA LEU A 18 -3.12 6.53 1.05
C LEU A 18 -4.51 7.18 0.96
N ASP A 19 -4.57 8.51 0.98
CA ASP A 19 -5.83 9.26 0.99
C ASP A 19 -6.24 9.78 -0.40
N ALA A 20 -5.53 9.34 -1.44
CA ALA A 20 -5.77 9.72 -2.81
C ALA A 20 -5.55 8.55 -3.78
N ASN A 21 -6.00 8.72 -5.02
CA ASN A 21 -5.67 7.80 -6.09
C ASN A 21 -4.17 7.89 -6.40
N LEU A 22 -3.46 6.76 -6.24
CA LEU A 22 -2.03 6.66 -6.47
C LEU A 22 -1.73 5.82 -7.70
N VAL A 23 -0.88 6.35 -8.59
CA VAL A 23 -0.26 5.58 -9.67
C VAL A 23 1.21 5.39 -9.37
N LEU A 24 1.61 4.15 -9.12
CA LEU A 24 3.02 3.79 -8.89
C LEU A 24 3.65 3.27 -10.19
N ALA A 25 4.42 4.12 -10.87
CA ALA A 25 5.25 3.72 -11.99
C ALA A 25 6.64 3.31 -11.50
N ALA A 26 7.03 2.05 -11.74
CA ALA A 26 8.35 1.57 -11.36
C ALA A 26 8.86 0.50 -12.32
N GLY A 27 10.18 0.44 -12.50
CA GLY A 27 10.84 -0.56 -13.34
C GLY A 27 10.70 -2.00 -12.85
N ALA A 28 11.29 -2.94 -13.58
CA ALA A 28 11.44 -4.32 -13.10
C ALA A 28 12.31 -4.34 -11.83
N GLY A 29 11.96 -5.17 -10.84
CA GLY A 29 12.71 -5.27 -9.59
C GLY A 29 12.60 -4.09 -8.62
N ALA A 30 11.95 -2.98 -9.01
CA ALA A 30 11.85 -1.76 -8.19
C ALA A 30 10.87 -1.84 -7.00
N GLY A 31 10.52 -3.05 -6.54
CA GLY A 31 9.74 -3.20 -5.30
C GLY A 31 8.23 -2.95 -5.39
N LYS A 32 7.61 -2.92 -6.59
CA LYS A 32 6.14 -2.71 -6.73
C LYS A 32 5.29 -3.58 -5.82
N THR A 33 5.61 -4.88 -5.72
CA THR A 33 4.90 -5.80 -4.83
C THR A 33 5.09 -5.43 -3.36
N HIS A 34 6.28 -4.98 -2.97
CA HIS A 34 6.53 -4.52 -1.61
C HIS A 34 5.68 -3.29 -1.28
N ALA A 35 5.61 -2.31 -2.21
CA ALA A 35 4.78 -1.13 -2.06
C ALA A 35 3.29 -1.50 -1.91
N LEU A 36 2.76 -2.41 -2.73
CA LEU A 36 1.37 -2.89 -2.60
C LEU A 36 1.08 -3.54 -1.25
N VAL A 37 2.03 -4.31 -0.71
CA VAL A 37 1.92 -4.89 0.64
C VAL A 37 1.88 -3.77 1.69
N THR A 38 2.75 -2.76 1.58
CA THR A 38 2.75 -1.60 2.48
C THR A 38 1.43 -0.84 2.42
N VAL A 39 0.88 -0.59 1.23
CA VAL A 39 -0.45 0.03 1.05
C VAL A 39 -1.52 -0.78 1.77
N ALA A 40 -1.62 -2.09 1.52
CA ALA A 40 -2.64 -2.92 2.14
C ALA A 40 -2.59 -2.86 3.68
N LEU A 41 -1.39 -2.96 4.26
CA LEU A 41 -1.23 -2.85 5.72
C LEU A 41 -1.56 -1.46 6.24
N GLY A 42 -1.14 -0.40 5.55
CA GLY A 42 -1.51 0.97 5.89
C GLY A 42 -3.03 1.13 5.90
N LEU A 43 -3.72 0.54 4.92
CA LEU A 43 -5.18 0.59 4.86
C LEU A 43 -5.84 -0.13 6.05
N TYR A 44 -5.34 -1.32 6.43
CA TYR A 44 -5.84 -2.09 7.56
C TYR A 44 -5.54 -1.46 8.92
N LEU A 45 -4.58 -0.53 8.99
CA LEU A 45 -4.21 0.17 10.21
C LEU A 45 -4.81 1.58 10.30
N GLY A 46 -5.54 2.03 9.27
CA GLY A 46 -6.06 3.41 9.21
C GLY A 46 -4.93 4.44 9.07
N ALA A 47 -3.79 4.06 8.48
CA ALA A 47 -2.70 4.98 8.21
C ALA A 47 -3.09 5.99 7.13
N GLY A 48 -2.45 7.16 7.17
CA GLY A 48 -2.76 8.28 6.28
C GLY A 48 -2.93 9.58 7.07
N LYS A 49 -3.19 10.68 6.36
CA LYS A 49 -3.42 12.03 6.91
C LYS A 49 -4.91 12.29 7.17
N SER A 50 -5.80 11.50 6.57
CA SER A 50 -7.25 11.67 6.70
C SER A 50 -7.83 11.25 8.06
N GLY A 51 -7.06 10.52 8.88
CA GLY A 51 -7.58 9.95 10.13
C GLY A 51 -8.66 8.89 9.92
N ARG A 52 -8.69 8.25 8.73
CA ARG A 52 -9.64 7.19 8.41
C ARG A 52 -9.56 6.05 9.42
N ALA A 53 -10.71 5.46 9.74
CA ALA A 53 -10.74 4.21 10.48
C ALA A 53 -9.96 3.09 9.75
N PRO A 54 -9.37 2.15 10.50
CA PRO A 54 -8.91 0.87 9.97
C PRO A 54 -9.97 0.21 9.09
N LEU A 55 -9.55 -0.34 7.95
CA LEU A 55 -10.44 -1.15 7.09
C LEU A 55 -10.28 -2.63 7.42
N ASP A 56 -11.39 -3.36 7.39
CA ASP A 56 -11.36 -4.81 7.48
C ASP A 56 -10.88 -5.43 6.15
N PRO A 57 -10.28 -6.64 6.17
CA PRO A 57 -9.83 -7.31 4.94
C PRO A 57 -10.91 -7.49 3.87
N GLY A 58 -12.20 -7.58 4.25
CA GLY A 58 -13.32 -7.68 3.32
C GLY A 58 -13.63 -6.38 2.56
N GLU A 59 -13.11 -5.25 3.02
CA GLU A 59 -13.33 -3.92 2.45
C GLU A 59 -12.22 -3.52 1.47
N VAL A 60 -11.13 -4.29 1.39
CA VAL A 60 -9.97 -4.00 0.54
C VAL A 60 -9.84 -5.02 -0.58
N TRP A 61 -9.84 -4.54 -1.82
CA TRP A 61 -9.81 -5.37 -3.01
C TRP A 61 -8.46 -5.21 -3.73
N ALA A 62 -7.68 -6.29 -3.78
CA ALA A 62 -6.42 -6.34 -4.53
C ALA A 62 -6.59 -7.20 -5.79
N VAL A 63 -6.56 -6.55 -6.96
CA VAL A 63 -6.76 -7.21 -8.25
C VAL A 63 -5.42 -7.36 -8.98
N THR A 64 -5.17 -8.54 -9.53
CA THR A 64 -3.94 -8.82 -10.29
C THR A 64 -4.27 -9.59 -11.57
N PHE A 65 -3.36 -9.62 -12.53
CA PHE A 65 -3.59 -10.29 -13.82
C PHE A 65 -3.69 -11.82 -13.73
N THR A 66 -3.16 -12.44 -12.67
CA THR A 66 -3.17 -13.90 -12.54
C THR A 66 -3.51 -14.35 -11.12
N GLU A 67 -4.15 -15.50 -11.00
CA GLU A 67 -4.42 -16.15 -9.70
C GLU A 67 -3.15 -16.40 -8.88
N LYS A 68 -2.05 -16.72 -9.55
CA LYS A 68 -0.74 -16.91 -8.90
C LYS A 68 -0.28 -15.61 -8.24
N ALA A 69 -0.32 -14.49 -8.97
CA ALA A 69 0.08 -13.18 -8.44
C ALA A 69 -0.82 -12.73 -7.28
N ALA A 70 -2.14 -12.94 -7.38
CA ALA A 70 -3.07 -12.64 -6.30
C ALA A 70 -2.75 -13.45 -5.03
N ARG A 71 -2.51 -14.76 -5.18
CA ARG A 71 -2.16 -15.64 -4.07
C ARG A 71 -0.84 -15.24 -3.42
N GLU A 72 0.19 -14.94 -4.22
CA GLU A 72 1.49 -14.49 -3.73
C GLU A 72 1.38 -13.16 -2.98
N LEU A 73 0.62 -12.20 -3.50
CA LEU A 73 0.37 -10.92 -2.83
C LEU A 73 -0.33 -11.13 -1.49
N ARG A 74 -1.39 -11.95 -1.45
CA ARG A 74 -2.10 -12.31 -0.22
C ARG A 74 -1.16 -12.94 0.82
N GLN A 75 -0.33 -13.89 0.41
CA GLN A 75 0.62 -14.55 1.32
C GLN A 75 1.61 -13.54 1.92
N ARG A 76 2.12 -12.61 1.12
CA ARG A 76 3.04 -11.56 1.60
C ARG A 76 2.37 -10.60 2.60
N ILE A 77 1.12 -10.21 2.34
CA ILE A 77 0.33 -9.38 3.25
C ILE A 77 0.14 -10.10 4.59
N VAL A 78 -0.36 -11.34 4.57
CA VAL A 78 -0.59 -12.13 5.78
C VAL A 78 0.70 -12.38 6.55
N GLY A 79 1.78 -12.74 5.85
CA GLY A 79 3.09 -12.97 6.48
C GLY A 79 3.65 -11.72 7.17
N ARG A 80 3.55 -10.55 6.53
CA ARG A 80 4.02 -9.29 7.13
C ARG A 80 3.11 -8.82 8.27
N ALA A 81 1.80 -8.99 8.15
CA ALA A 81 0.86 -8.71 9.24
C ALA A 81 1.13 -9.59 10.47
N ALA A 82 1.33 -10.89 10.27
CA ALA A 82 1.66 -11.82 11.34
C ALA A 82 2.97 -11.46 12.05
N ALA A 83 4.00 -11.03 11.30
CA ALA A 83 5.27 -10.58 11.87
C ALA A 83 5.15 -9.30 12.71
N LEU A 84 4.20 -8.42 12.41
CA LEU A 84 3.93 -7.20 13.17
C LEU A 84 3.08 -7.44 14.42
N ALA A 85 2.32 -8.54 14.45
CA ALA A 85 1.46 -8.91 15.57
C ALA A 85 2.17 -9.76 16.64
N ALA A 86 3.43 -10.15 16.39
CA ALA A 86 4.27 -10.91 17.31
C ALA A 86 5.06 -9.96 18.24
#